data_AF-A0A953X2S8-F1
#
_entry.id   AF-A0A953X2S8-F1
#
_cell.length_a   1.000
_cell.length_b   1.000
_cell.length_c   1.000
_cell.angle_alpha   90.00
_cell.angle_beta   90.00
_cell.angle_gamma   90.00
#
_symmetry.space_group_name_H-M   'P 1'
#
loop_
_entity.id
_entity.type
_entity.pdbx_description
1 polymer ?
#
loop_
_entity_poly.entity_id
_entity_poly.type
_entity_poly.pdbx_seq_one_letter_code
_entity_poly.pdbx_strand_id
1 'polypeptide(L)'
;AIDAVAADKDAALAPEAANGVSVKLSALHPRYEAINEARVMAEMYPGLLALCERAVKANINLCLDAEEADRLVISLKLFERLAREPSLKGWTGLGLAVQAYQKRAGGVIERLRALAGETRQRFMVRLVKGAYWDSEIKRAQVEGDPNFPVFTTKQGTDFHYLACAKALLEASPVLYPQFATHNAHTLAAVDLMAEAMGVTGFEFQRLHGMGEPLYDAAGAGNRVRVYAPVGAHEDLLPYLVRRLLENGANTSFVHSFLDP
;
A
#
# COMPACT_ATOMS: atom_id res chain seq x y z
N ALA A 1 -0.88 -2.43 -18.91
CA ALA A 1 -0.04 -2.61 -17.69
C ALA A 1 0.16 -4.09 -17.38
N ILE A 2 -0.89 -4.84 -16.96
CA ILE A 2 -0.76 -6.26 -16.60
C ILE A 2 -0.07 -7.08 -17.69
N ASP A 3 -0.52 -6.98 -18.95
CA ASP A 3 0.09 -7.76 -20.05
C ASP A 3 1.56 -7.39 -20.30
N ALA A 4 1.93 -6.11 -20.13
CA ALA A 4 3.30 -5.66 -20.30
C ALA A 4 4.21 -6.21 -19.19
N VAL A 5 3.73 -6.20 -17.94
CA VAL A 5 4.46 -6.81 -16.82
C VAL A 5 4.54 -8.33 -16.98
N ALA A 6 3.49 -8.97 -17.48
CA ALA A 6 3.45 -10.41 -17.71
C ALA A 6 4.42 -10.85 -18.82
N ALA A 7 4.60 -10.05 -19.87
CA ALA A 7 5.47 -10.37 -20.99
C ALA A 7 6.96 -10.39 -20.62
N ASP A 8 7.37 -9.60 -19.63
CA ASP A 8 8.75 -9.49 -19.15
C ASP A 8 9.03 -10.37 -17.92
N LYS A 9 8.02 -11.13 -17.47
CA LYS A 9 8.11 -11.92 -16.25
C LYS A 9 8.75 -13.29 -16.51
N ASP A 10 9.71 -13.67 -15.66
CA ASP A 10 10.10 -15.07 -15.47
C ASP A 10 8.96 -15.88 -14.81
N ALA A 11 8.44 -16.86 -15.54
CA ALA A 11 7.30 -17.70 -15.13
C ALA A 11 7.55 -18.48 -13.83
N ALA A 12 8.82 -18.72 -13.47
CA ALA A 12 9.18 -19.42 -12.23
C ALA A 12 9.02 -18.54 -10.97
N LEU A 13 8.94 -17.21 -11.12
CA LEU A 13 8.84 -16.30 -9.99
C LEU A 13 7.43 -16.29 -9.39
N ALA A 14 7.38 -16.40 -8.06
CA ALA A 14 6.17 -16.16 -7.28
C ALA A 14 5.75 -14.67 -7.33
N PRO A 15 4.48 -14.33 -7.04
CA PRO A 15 4.00 -12.95 -7.10
C PRO A 15 4.82 -11.94 -6.28
N GLU A 16 5.40 -12.36 -5.14
CA GLU A 16 6.26 -11.54 -4.30
C GLU A 16 7.65 -11.28 -4.90
N ALA A 17 8.14 -12.14 -5.79
CA ALA A 17 9.45 -11.98 -6.42
C ALA A 17 9.35 -11.34 -7.81
N ALA A 18 8.18 -11.35 -8.44
CA ALA A 18 7.95 -10.77 -9.75
C ALA A 18 7.54 -9.30 -9.68
N ASN A 19 7.68 -8.57 -10.80
CA ASN A 19 7.04 -7.27 -10.97
C ASN A 19 5.51 -7.38 -10.85
N GLY A 20 4.86 -6.29 -10.45
CA GLY A 20 3.41 -6.25 -10.22
C GLY A 20 2.79 -4.91 -10.58
N VAL A 21 1.49 -4.77 -10.35
CA VAL A 21 0.71 -3.58 -10.69
C VAL A 21 0.03 -3.01 -9.45
N SER A 22 -0.03 -1.68 -9.32
CA SER A 22 -0.87 -1.00 -8.34
C SER A 22 -2.03 -0.32 -9.04
N VAL A 23 -3.22 -0.37 -8.45
CA VAL A 23 -4.45 0.19 -9.03
C VAL A 23 -5.12 1.11 -8.02
N LYS A 24 -5.48 2.31 -8.46
CA LYS A 24 -6.38 3.20 -7.72
C LYS A 24 -7.81 2.89 -8.07
N LEU A 25 -8.65 2.71 -7.05
CA LEU A 25 -10.05 2.35 -7.24
C LEU A 25 -10.85 3.53 -7.79
N SER A 26 -10.49 4.76 -7.41
CA SER A 26 -11.08 5.98 -7.99
C SER A 26 -10.95 6.07 -9.51
N ALA A 27 -9.90 5.50 -10.11
CA ALA A 27 -9.70 5.48 -11.55
C ALA A 27 -10.64 4.50 -12.28
N LEU A 28 -11.26 3.56 -11.55
CA LEU A 28 -12.16 2.55 -12.12
C LEU A 28 -13.62 2.94 -12.05
N HIS A 29 -13.98 3.98 -11.28
CA HIS A 29 -15.36 4.39 -11.13
C HIS A 29 -15.50 5.88 -10.80
N PRO A 30 -16.27 6.65 -11.60
CA PRO A 30 -16.37 8.10 -11.44
C PRO A 30 -17.02 8.52 -10.11
N ARG A 31 -17.78 7.62 -9.49
CA ARG A 31 -18.48 7.81 -8.22
C ARG A 31 -18.01 6.79 -7.20
N TYR A 32 -16.69 6.68 -6.98
CA TYR A 32 -16.12 5.84 -5.92
C TYR A 32 -16.41 6.43 -4.51
N GLU A 33 -17.69 6.73 -4.29
CA GLU A 33 -18.42 7.25 -3.13
C GLU A 33 -18.77 6.16 -2.10
N ALA A 34 -18.68 6.39 -0.78
CA ALA A 34 -19.10 5.37 0.20
C ALA A 34 -20.64 5.31 0.24
N ILE A 35 -21.26 6.46 0.03
CA ILE A 35 -22.70 6.64 -0.20
C ILE A 35 -23.19 5.92 -1.47
N ASN A 36 -22.28 5.57 -2.40
CA ASN A 36 -22.60 4.96 -3.69
C ASN A 36 -22.25 3.45 -3.72
N GLU A 37 -22.19 2.80 -2.54
CA GLU A 37 -21.74 1.41 -2.41
C GLU A 37 -22.44 0.43 -3.37
N ALA A 38 -23.77 0.49 -3.48
CA ALA A 38 -24.52 -0.39 -4.37
C ALA A 38 -24.08 -0.25 -5.84
N ARG A 39 -23.87 0.99 -6.29
CA ARG A 39 -23.39 1.30 -7.65
C ARG A 39 -21.96 0.83 -7.84
N VAL A 40 -21.07 1.11 -6.90
CA VAL A 40 -19.67 0.64 -6.95
C VAL A 40 -19.61 -0.88 -7.04
N MET A 41 -20.43 -1.60 -6.27
CA MET A 41 -20.50 -3.06 -6.30
C MET A 41 -21.09 -3.61 -7.62
N ALA A 42 -22.00 -2.89 -8.26
CA ALA A 42 -22.61 -3.32 -9.52
C ALA A 42 -21.76 -2.96 -10.75
N GLU A 43 -21.18 -1.76 -10.77
CA GLU A 43 -20.54 -1.15 -11.94
C GLU A 43 -19.02 -1.35 -11.93
N MET A 44 -18.35 -1.14 -10.78
CA MET A 44 -16.88 -1.19 -10.68
C MET A 44 -16.34 -2.59 -10.41
N TYR A 45 -17.01 -3.33 -9.51
CA TYR A 45 -16.52 -4.63 -9.03
C TYR A 45 -16.25 -5.64 -10.16
N PRO A 46 -17.11 -5.81 -11.20
CA PRO A 46 -16.84 -6.75 -12.28
C PRO A 46 -15.53 -6.43 -13.03
N GLY A 47 -15.25 -5.16 -13.27
CA GLY A 47 -13.99 -4.72 -13.89
C GLY A 47 -12.78 -4.97 -12.99
N LEU A 48 -12.91 -4.70 -11.69
CA LEU A 48 -11.88 -4.98 -10.70
C LEU A 48 -11.56 -6.49 -10.62
N LEU A 49 -12.58 -7.34 -10.57
CA LEU A 49 -12.41 -8.79 -10.57
C LEU A 49 -11.70 -9.26 -11.85
N ALA A 50 -12.10 -8.76 -13.01
CA ALA A 50 -11.46 -9.09 -14.28
C ALA A 50 -9.96 -8.70 -14.30
N LEU A 51 -9.57 -7.58 -13.66
CA LEU A 51 -8.17 -7.21 -13.49
C LEU A 51 -7.43 -8.21 -12.58
N CYS A 52 -8.03 -8.61 -11.47
CA CYS A 52 -7.46 -9.62 -10.57
C CYS A 52 -7.30 -10.99 -11.27
N GLU A 53 -8.30 -11.45 -12.03
CA GLU A 53 -8.23 -12.71 -12.78
C GLU A 53 -7.12 -12.69 -13.84
N ARG A 54 -6.88 -11.54 -14.47
CA ARG A 54 -5.73 -11.36 -15.37
C ARG A 54 -4.40 -11.43 -14.62
N ALA A 55 -4.33 -10.82 -13.43
CA ALA A 55 -3.15 -10.89 -12.58
C ALA A 55 -2.89 -12.33 -12.07
N VAL A 56 -3.93 -13.10 -11.76
CA VAL A 56 -3.83 -14.54 -11.44
C VAL A 56 -3.23 -15.32 -12.61
N LYS A 57 -3.75 -15.13 -13.83
CA LYS A 57 -3.23 -15.80 -15.04
C LYS A 57 -1.76 -15.47 -15.32
N ALA A 58 -1.36 -14.23 -15.07
CA ALA A 58 0.03 -13.78 -15.19
C ALA A 58 0.89 -14.17 -13.97
N ASN A 59 0.28 -14.67 -12.89
CA ASN A 59 0.91 -14.96 -11.60
C ASN A 59 1.70 -13.76 -11.03
N ILE A 60 1.20 -12.53 -11.22
CA ILE A 60 1.84 -11.30 -10.71
C ILE A 60 1.07 -10.80 -9.48
N ASN A 61 1.66 -9.88 -8.71
CA ASN A 61 0.92 -9.18 -7.66
C ASN A 61 0.09 -8.01 -8.23
N LEU A 62 -1.07 -7.77 -7.62
CA LEU A 62 -1.90 -6.59 -7.87
C LEU A 62 -2.28 -5.98 -6.52
N CYS A 63 -1.79 -4.76 -6.27
CA CYS A 63 -2.05 -3.99 -5.07
C CYS A 63 -3.18 -2.99 -5.29
N LEU A 64 -4.20 -2.99 -4.43
CA LEU A 64 -5.17 -1.90 -4.35
C LEU A 64 -4.55 -0.76 -3.54
N ASP A 65 -4.33 0.39 -4.18
CA ASP A 65 -3.77 1.56 -3.51
C ASP A 65 -4.78 2.17 -2.53
N ALA A 66 -4.27 2.70 -1.43
CA ALA A 66 -5.05 3.44 -0.46
C ALA A 66 -5.12 4.92 -0.85
N GLU A 67 -6.33 5.45 -0.82
CA GLU A 67 -6.67 6.82 -1.23
C GLU A 67 -7.10 7.63 0.01
N GLU A 68 -8.16 8.43 -0.08
CA GLU A 68 -8.70 9.20 1.04
C GLU A 68 -9.31 8.31 2.14
N ALA A 69 -9.29 8.78 3.39
CA ALA A 69 -9.67 8.00 4.56
C ALA A 69 -11.15 7.57 4.57
N ASP A 70 -12.03 8.33 3.94
CA ASP A 70 -13.46 8.00 3.83
C ASP A 70 -13.74 6.88 2.80
N ARG A 71 -12.76 6.53 1.96
CA ARG A 71 -12.82 5.41 1.01
C ARG A 71 -12.41 4.08 1.63
N LEU A 72 -11.80 4.08 2.83
CA LEU A 72 -11.25 2.87 3.47
C LEU A 72 -12.29 1.75 3.62
N VAL A 73 -13.50 2.06 4.09
CA VAL A 73 -14.49 1.01 4.37
C VAL A 73 -14.96 0.34 3.08
N ILE A 74 -15.21 1.12 2.02
CA ILE A 74 -15.62 0.55 0.73
C ILE A 74 -14.49 -0.22 0.06
N SER A 75 -13.22 0.21 0.20
CA SER A 75 -12.07 -0.55 -0.31
C SER A 75 -11.94 -1.91 0.40
N LEU A 76 -12.15 -1.96 1.71
CA LEU A 76 -12.12 -3.22 2.48
C LEU A 76 -13.26 -4.16 2.08
N LYS A 77 -14.47 -3.65 1.81
CA LYS A 77 -15.59 -4.46 1.33
C LYS A 77 -15.28 -5.09 -0.04
N LEU A 78 -14.68 -4.31 -0.95
CA LEU A 78 -14.24 -4.81 -2.26
C LEU A 78 -13.13 -5.85 -2.11
N PHE A 79 -12.12 -5.58 -1.28
CA PHE A 79 -11.02 -6.50 -1.01
C PHE A 79 -11.50 -7.82 -0.40
N GLU A 80 -12.40 -7.77 0.59
CA GLU A 80 -13.00 -8.95 1.19
C GLU A 80 -13.79 -9.78 0.17
N ARG A 81 -14.55 -9.12 -0.71
CA ARG A 81 -15.28 -9.82 -1.75
C ARG A 81 -14.31 -10.53 -2.70
N LEU A 82 -13.26 -9.85 -3.16
CA LEU A 82 -12.20 -10.44 -4.00
C LEU A 82 -11.54 -11.65 -3.32
N ALA A 83 -11.17 -11.53 -2.04
CA ALA A 83 -10.53 -12.61 -1.29
C ALA A 83 -11.39 -13.90 -1.20
N ARG A 84 -12.71 -13.77 -1.41
CA ARG A 84 -13.66 -14.89 -1.40
C ARG A 84 -14.02 -15.38 -2.80
N GLU A 85 -13.53 -14.77 -3.87
CA GLU A 85 -13.83 -15.18 -5.23
C GLU A 85 -13.17 -16.53 -5.56
N PRO A 86 -13.92 -17.52 -6.06
CA PRO A 86 -13.37 -18.82 -6.43
C PRO A 86 -12.27 -18.72 -7.49
N SER A 87 -12.36 -17.76 -8.41
CA SER A 87 -11.37 -17.57 -9.48
C SER A 87 -10.03 -17.02 -8.99
N LEU A 88 -9.97 -16.49 -7.76
CA LEU A 88 -8.74 -16.00 -7.14
C LEU A 88 -8.15 -17.00 -6.11
N LYS A 89 -8.77 -18.16 -5.93
CA LYS A 89 -8.35 -19.14 -4.93
C LYS A 89 -6.92 -19.63 -5.17
N GLY A 90 -6.11 -19.58 -4.12
CA GLY A 90 -4.71 -20.05 -4.14
C GLY A 90 -3.71 -19.03 -4.71
N TRP A 91 -4.19 -17.90 -5.24
CA TRP A 91 -3.31 -16.81 -5.65
C TRP A 91 -2.81 -16.04 -4.43
N THR A 92 -1.50 -15.77 -4.38
CA THR A 92 -0.83 -15.09 -3.27
C THR A 92 -0.42 -13.66 -3.58
N GLY A 93 -0.92 -13.10 -4.70
CA GLY A 93 -0.59 -11.77 -5.20
C GLY A 93 -1.66 -10.70 -4.94
N LEU A 94 -2.76 -11.01 -4.26
CA LEU A 94 -3.77 -10.02 -3.90
C LEU A 94 -3.21 -9.08 -2.81
N GLY A 95 -3.07 -7.80 -3.15
CA GLY A 95 -2.43 -6.81 -2.29
C GLY A 95 -3.34 -5.66 -1.87
N LEU A 96 -3.10 -5.11 -0.67
CA LEU A 96 -3.75 -3.89 -0.18
C LEU A 96 -2.72 -2.96 0.45
N ALA A 97 -2.79 -1.67 0.11
CA ALA A 97 -2.04 -0.65 0.82
C ALA A 97 -2.75 -0.22 2.12
N VAL A 98 -1.98 -0.05 3.19
CA VAL A 98 -2.46 0.38 4.52
C VAL A 98 -1.65 1.60 4.94
N GLN A 99 -2.34 2.66 5.36
CA GLN A 99 -1.72 3.95 5.68
C GLN A 99 -1.61 4.14 7.20
N ALA A 100 -0.40 4.09 7.73
CA ALA A 100 -0.09 4.18 9.16
C ALA A 100 -0.44 5.54 9.79
N TYR A 101 -0.58 6.60 9.01
CA TYR A 101 -1.06 7.89 9.52
C TYR A 101 -2.53 7.85 9.97
N GLN A 102 -3.31 6.83 9.60
CA GLN A 102 -4.69 6.67 10.03
C GLN A 102 -4.72 5.91 11.35
N LYS A 103 -5.54 6.37 12.29
CA LYS A 103 -5.73 5.71 13.59
C LYS A 103 -6.30 4.29 13.48
N ARG A 104 -6.87 3.95 12.33
CA ARG A 104 -7.49 2.64 12.03
C ARG A 104 -6.51 1.58 11.49
N ALA A 105 -5.27 1.95 11.13
CA ALA A 105 -4.36 1.05 10.40
C ALA A 105 -4.09 -0.29 11.11
N GLY A 106 -3.87 -0.27 12.43
CA GLY A 106 -3.70 -1.51 13.21
C GLY A 106 -4.92 -2.43 13.14
N GLY A 107 -6.14 -1.86 13.23
CA GLY A 107 -7.38 -2.63 13.09
C GLY A 107 -7.59 -3.19 11.68
N VAL A 108 -7.10 -2.49 10.65
CA VAL A 108 -7.10 -3.01 9.27
C VAL A 108 -6.17 -4.22 9.14
N ILE A 109 -4.97 -4.15 9.70
CA ILE A 109 -4.00 -5.26 9.67
C ILE A 109 -4.58 -6.50 10.36
N GLU A 110 -5.18 -6.33 11.53
CA GLU A 110 -5.82 -7.44 12.24
C GLU A 110 -6.99 -8.03 11.42
N ARG A 111 -7.80 -7.18 10.78
CA ARG A 111 -8.88 -7.66 9.91
C ARG A 111 -8.35 -8.45 8.71
N LEU A 112 -7.26 -7.99 8.08
CA LEU A 112 -6.63 -8.70 6.96
C LEU A 112 -6.08 -10.06 7.39
N ARG A 113 -5.44 -10.11 8.58
CA ARG A 113 -4.96 -11.36 9.17
C ARG A 113 -6.10 -12.34 9.42
N ALA A 114 -7.21 -11.88 10.01
CA ALA A 114 -8.40 -12.71 10.22
C ALA A 114 -8.98 -13.21 8.89
N LEU A 115 -9.17 -12.32 7.92
CA LEU A 115 -9.67 -12.66 6.59
C LEU A 115 -8.78 -13.69 5.89
N ALA A 116 -7.45 -13.56 5.99
CA ALA A 116 -6.50 -14.50 5.42
C ALA A 116 -6.65 -15.91 6.02
N GLY A 117 -6.90 -15.99 7.33
CA GLY A 117 -7.24 -17.25 8.01
C GLY A 117 -8.58 -17.84 7.55
N GLU A 118 -9.61 -17.00 7.39
CA GLU A 118 -10.94 -17.42 6.93
C GLU A 118 -10.93 -17.94 5.49
N THR A 119 -10.22 -17.27 4.58
CA THR A 119 -10.15 -17.65 3.16
C THR A 119 -9.04 -18.65 2.87
N ARG A 120 -8.13 -18.87 3.84
CA ARG A 120 -6.90 -19.68 3.69
C ARG A 120 -6.04 -19.18 2.53
N GLN A 121 -5.90 -17.86 2.40
CA GLN A 121 -5.11 -17.19 1.38
C GLN A 121 -4.09 -16.28 2.04
N ARG A 122 -2.91 -16.14 1.42
CA ARG A 122 -1.92 -15.14 1.82
C ARG A 122 -2.21 -13.83 1.10
N PHE A 123 -2.16 -12.71 1.82
CA PHE A 123 -2.30 -11.37 1.22
C PHE A 123 -0.97 -10.61 1.28
N MET A 124 -0.74 -9.74 0.30
CA MET A 124 0.38 -8.80 0.32
C MET A 124 -0.08 -7.48 0.95
N VAL A 125 0.65 -6.95 1.93
CA VAL A 125 0.24 -5.72 2.63
C VAL A 125 1.33 -4.68 2.53
N ARG A 126 1.05 -3.63 1.75
CA ARG A 126 1.92 -2.47 1.60
C ARG A 126 1.66 -1.49 2.74
N LEU A 127 2.55 -1.44 3.71
CA LEU A 127 2.52 -0.44 4.77
C LEU A 127 3.21 0.84 4.28
N VAL A 128 2.45 1.94 4.22
CA VAL A 128 2.95 3.30 3.96
C VAL A 128 2.65 4.19 5.16
N LYS A 129 3.30 5.35 5.26
CA LYS A 129 2.83 6.39 6.20
C LYS A 129 1.48 6.95 5.74
N GLY A 130 1.42 7.50 4.54
CA GLY A 130 0.22 8.10 3.94
C GLY A 130 0.60 9.27 3.04
N ALA A 131 -0.24 9.60 2.06
CA ALA A 131 0.09 10.58 1.02
C ALA A 131 -0.94 11.73 0.87
N TYR A 132 -1.94 11.78 1.77
CA TYR A 132 -3.07 12.72 1.67
C TYR A 132 -3.24 13.57 2.94
N TRP A 133 -2.22 13.69 3.79
CA TRP A 133 -2.35 14.24 5.15
C TRP A 133 -2.96 15.65 5.17
N ASP A 134 -2.46 16.57 4.36
CA ASP A 134 -2.99 17.95 4.28
C ASP A 134 -4.46 18.00 3.88
N SER A 135 -4.87 17.13 2.94
CA SER A 135 -6.26 17.04 2.49
C SER A 135 -7.16 16.45 3.57
N GLU A 136 -6.69 15.46 4.32
CA GLU A 136 -7.43 14.88 5.45
C GLU A 136 -7.63 15.89 6.59
N ILE A 137 -6.57 16.67 6.93
CA ILE A 137 -6.67 17.74 7.92
C ILE A 137 -7.67 18.79 7.47
N LYS A 138 -7.52 19.30 6.24
CA LYS A 138 -8.43 20.31 5.68
C LYS A 138 -9.88 19.82 5.68
N ARG A 139 -10.12 18.60 5.22
CA ARG A 139 -11.47 18.03 5.12
C ARG A 139 -12.12 17.92 6.49
N ALA A 140 -11.45 17.32 7.47
CA ALA A 140 -12.00 17.17 8.82
C ALA A 140 -12.34 18.53 9.45
N GLN A 141 -11.54 19.57 9.20
CA GLN A 141 -11.82 20.93 9.66
C GLN A 141 -13.04 21.56 8.97
N VAL A 142 -13.16 21.40 7.65
CA VAL A 142 -14.27 21.95 6.86
C VAL A 142 -15.60 21.29 7.21
N GLU A 143 -15.60 19.96 7.36
CA GLU A 143 -16.81 19.19 7.70
C GLU A 143 -17.17 19.29 9.19
N GLY A 144 -16.29 19.87 10.02
CA GLY A 144 -16.52 19.99 11.46
C GLY A 144 -16.49 18.64 12.18
N ASP A 145 -15.68 17.70 11.70
CA ASP A 145 -15.56 16.37 12.30
C ASP A 145 -15.11 16.48 13.76
N PRO A 146 -15.67 15.67 14.67
CA PRO A 146 -15.29 15.71 16.09
C PRO A 146 -13.84 15.26 16.34
N ASN A 147 -13.21 14.59 15.37
CA ASN A 147 -11.82 14.17 15.44
C ASN A 147 -11.22 13.93 14.05
N PHE A 148 -9.91 14.07 13.92
CA PHE A 148 -9.18 13.75 12.69
C PHE A 148 -9.10 12.22 12.46
N PRO A 149 -9.28 11.74 11.22
CA PRO A 149 -9.05 10.33 10.88
C PRO A 149 -7.57 9.93 10.93
N VAL A 150 -6.69 10.94 10.87
CA VAL A 150 -5.23 10.81 10.88
C VAL A 150 -4.60 11.34 12.18
N PHE A 151 -3.35 10.94 12.46
CA PHE A 151 -2.53 11.59 13.48
C PHE A 151 -2.17 13.01 13.03
N THR A 152 -2.22 13.97 13.95
CA THR A 152 -1.89 15.38 13.68
C THR A 152 -0.42 15.70 13.85
N THR A 153 0.38 14.76 14.37
CA THR A 153 1.84 14.89 14.48
C THR A 153 2.53 13.81 13.64
N LYS A 154 3.66 14.19 13.03
CA LYS A 154 4.48 13.27 12.24
C LYS A 154 5.06 12.16 13.12
N GLN A 155 5.46 12.47 14.35
CA GLN A 155 5.96 11.50 15.34
C GLN A 155 4.88 10.48 15.73
N GLY A 156 3.62 10.90 15.83
CA GLY A 156 2.50 9.97 16.04
C GLY A 156 2.34 8.98 14.89
N THR A 157 2.50 9.46 13.66
CA THR A 157 2.51 8.60 12.46
C THR A 157 3.71 7.66 12.44
N ASP A 158 4.91 8.14 12.78
CA ASP A 158 6.12 7.31 12.82
C ASP A 158 6.01 6.19 13.87
N PHE A 159 5.55 6.52 15.08
CA PHE A 159 5.32 5.53 16.13
C PHE A 159 4.29 4.49 15.69
N HIS A 160 3.16 4.93 15.13
CA HIS A 160 2.12 4.01 14.69
C HIS A 160 2.56 3.15 13.49
N TYR A 161 3.42 3.67 12.61
CA TYR A 161 4.05 2.89 11.54
C TYR A 161 4.85 1.73 12.13
N LEU A 162 5.69 1.97 13.13
CA LEU A 162 6.48 0.91 13.77
C LEU A 162 5.59 -0.12 14.48
N ALA A 163 4.52 0.32 15.15
CA ALA A 163 3.54 -0.58 15.75
C ALA A 163 2.84 -1.46 14.69
N CYS A 164 2.43 -0.87 13.57
CA CYS A 164 1.83 -1.59 12.44
C CYS A 164 2.85 -2.54 11.78
N ALA A 165 4.11 -2.14 11.66
CA ALA A 165 5.15 -2.97 11.08
C ALA A 165 5.41 -4.21 11.91
N LYS A 166 5.50 -4.05 13.24
CA LYS A 166 5.58 -5.18 14.17
C LYS A 166 4.39 -6.12 13.99
N ALA A 167 3.16 -5.60 13.95
CA ALA A 167 1.97 -6.42 13.76
C ALA A 167 1.97 -7.20 12.43
N LEU A 168 2.50 -6.60 11.35
CA LEU A 168 2.65 -7.29 10.06
C LEU A 168 3.72 -8.39 10.10
N LEU A 169 4.86 -8.14 10.76
CA LEU A 169 5.90 -9.16 10.98
C LEU A 169 5.36 -10.33 11.80
N GLU A 170 4.59 -10.05 12.86
CA GLU A 170 3.90 -11.07 13.69
C GLU A 170 2.86 -11.88 12.89
N ALA A 171 2.26 -11.28 11.86
CA ALA A 171 1.29 -11.94 10.98
C ALA A 171 1.95 -12.72 9.83
N SER A 172 3.27 -12.66 9.67
CA SER A 172 4.01 -13.45 8.69
C SER A 172 3.96 -14.94 9.05
N PRO A 173 3.80 -15.88 8.09
CA PRO A 173 3.77 -15.68 6.64
C PRO A 173 2.37 -15.49 6.05
N VAL A 174 1.32 -15.37 6.88
CA VAL A 174 -0.08 -15.27 6.42
C VAL A 174 -0.35 -13.92 5.76
N LEU A 175 0.32 -12.87 6.23
CA LEU A 175 0.46 -11.60 5.50
C LEU A 175 1.91 -11.49 5.04
N TYR A 176 2.11 -11.12 3.77
CA TYR A 176 3.42 -10.79 3.23
C TYR A 176 3.67 -9.28 3.39
N PRO A 177 4.55 -8.83 4.30
CA PRO A 177 4.75 -7.42 4.58
C PRO A 177 5.58 -6.74 3.49
N GLN A 178 5.13 -5.56 3.05
CA GLN A 178 5.86 -4.71 2.12
C GLN A 178 6.01 -3.30 2.74
N PHE A 179 7.21 -2.94 3.17
CA PHE A 179 7.47 -1.73 3.94
C PHE A 179 7.92 -0.57 3.05
N ALA A 180 7.02 0.37 2.77
CA ALA A 180 7.30 1.51 1.92
C ALA A 180 7.80 2.71 2.73
N THR A 181 9.08 3.08 2.57
CA THR A 181 9.67 4.19 3.32
C THR A 181 10.90 4.78 2.63
N HIS A 182 11.12 6.08 2.82
CA HIS A 182 12.40 6.74 2.52
C HIS A 182 13.10 7.27 3.78
N ASN A 183 12.61 6.87 4.96
CA ASN A 183 13.15 7.28 6.24
C ASN A 183 14.11 6.20 6.77
N ALA A 184 15.38 6.57 6.94
CA ALA A 184 16.45 5.64 7.33
C ALA A 184 16.18 4.96 8.68
N HIS A 185 15.70 5.71 9.67
CA HIS A 185 15.34 5.15 10.97
C HIS A 185 14.22 4.10 10.84
N THR A 186 13.20 4.38 10.03
CA THR A 186 12.08 3.44 9.81
C THR A 186 12.58 2.16 9.15
N LEU A 187 13.46 2.28 8.15
CA LEU A 187 14.08 1.14 7.47
C LEU A 187 14.87 0.29 8.47
N ALA A 188 15.82 0.88 9.19
CA ALA A 188 16.67 0.18 10.16
C ALA A 188 15.85 -0.47 11.29
N ALA A 189 14.85 0.24 11.82
CA ALA A 189 13.99 -0.28 12.87
C ALA A 189 13.20 -1.51 12.42
N VAL A 190 12.66 -1.50 11.19
CA VAL A 190 11.93 -2.65 10.63
C VAL A 190 12.88 -3.83 10.40
N ASP A 191 14.07 -3.58 9.88
CA ASP A 191 15.06 -4.63 9.61
C ASP A 191 15.48 -5.33 10.91
N LEU A 192 15.79 -4.55 11.96
CA LEU A 192 16.12 -5.07 13.29
C LEU A 192 14.94 -5.81 13.94
N MET A 193 13.71 -5.35 13.77
CA MET A 193 12.52 -6.07 14.25
C MET A 193 12.37 -7.42 13.53
N ALA A 194 12.54 -7.44 12.21
CA ALA A 194 12.43 -8.66 11.42
C ALA A 194 13.52 -9.67 11.80
N GLU A 195 14.76 -9.22 11.99
CA GLU A 195 15.88 -10.05 12.48
C GLU A 195 15.58 -10.63 13.87
N ALA A 196 15.18 -9.78 14.83
CA ALA A 196 14.87 -10.21 16.19
C ALA A 196 13.71 -11.22 16.26
N MET A 197 12.81 -11.20 15.27
CA MET A 197 11.67 -12.10 15.15
C MET A 197 11.94 -13.31 14.24
N GLY A 198 13.10 -13.39 13.60
CA GLY A 198 13.43 -14.44 12.62
C GLY A 198 12.58 -14.41 11.34
N VAL A 199 12.00 -13.27 11.00
CA VAL A 199 11.13 -13.12 9.82
C VAL A 199 11.97 -12.73 8.61
N THR A 200 12.00 -13.58 7.59
CA THR A 200 12.76 -13.32 6.34
C THR A 200 11.86 -13.02 5.14
N GLY A 201 10.58 -13.39 5.22
CA GLY A 201 9.59 -13.20 4.15
C GLY A 201 8.94 -11.82 4.18
N PHE A 202 9.69 -10.79 3.79
CA PHE A 202 9.20 -9.41 3.61
C PHE A 202 10.01 -8.68 2.53
N GLU A 203 9.54 -7.52 2.09
CA GLU A 203 10.28 -6.61 1.21
C GLU A 203 10.18 -5.16 1.69
N PHE A 204 11.11 -4.34 1.24
CA PHE A 204 10.99 -2.89 1.29
C PHE A 204 10.48 -2.34 -0.04
N GLN A 205 9.93 -1.13 0.01
CA GLN A 205 9.49 -0.42 -1.19
C GLN A 205 9.90 1.05 -1.18
N ARG A 206 10.21 1.55 -2.37
CA ARG A 206 10.54 2.97 -2.59
C ARG A 206 9.91 3.49 -3.85
N LEU A 207 9.69 4.79 -3.92
CA LEU A 207 9.30 5.46 -5.16
C LEU A 207 10.49 5.57 -6.13
N HIS A 208 10.23 5.46 -7.43
CA HIS A 208 11.23 5.76 -8.46
C HIS A 208 11.71 7.22 -8.35
N GLY A 209 13.03 7.44 -8.42
CA GLY A 209 13.65 8.77 -8.27
C GLY A 209 13.77 9.22 -6.82
N MET A 210 13.46 8.36 -5.85
CA MET A 210 13.60 8.65 -4.42
C MET A 210 14.17 7.44 -3.67
N GLY A 211 15.13 7.73 -2.79
CA GLY A 211 15.66 6.76 -1.84
C GLY A 211 16.67 5.77 -2.41
N GLU A 212 17.12 5.88 -3.67
CA GLU A 212 18.23 5.07 -4.20
C GLU A 212 19.43 5.06 -3.23
N PRO A 213 19.96 6.22 -2.78
CA PRO A 213 21.16 6.22 -1.95
C PRO A 213 20.93 5.58 -0.57
N LEU A 214 19.71 5.69 -0.03
CA LEU A 214 19.36 5.09 1.25
C LEU A 214 19.37 3.56 1.16
N TYR A 215 18.73 3.01 0.13
CA TYR A 215 18.61 1.56 -0.02
C TYR A 215 19.92 0.91 -0.44
N ASP A 216 20.75 1.61 -1.20
CA ASP A 216 22.12 1.19 -1.49
C ASP A 216 22.97 1.15 -0.21
N ALA A 217 22.90 2.21 0.61
CA ALA A 217 23.61 2.27 1.89
C ALA A 217 23.13 1.21 2.89
N ALA A 218 21.84 0.86 2.87
CA ALA A 218 21.28 -0.18 3.72
C ALA A 218 21.64 -1.61 3.25
N GLY A 219 22.22 -1.78 2.06
CA GLY A 219 22.53 -3.11 1.53
C GLY A 219 21.29 -3.98 1.29
N ALA A 220 20.12 -3.36 1.10
CA ALA A 220 18.84 -4.08 1.00
C ALA A 220 18.72 -4.94 -0.28
N GLY A 221 19.57 -4.69 -1.28
CA GLY A 221 19.75 -5.54 -2.45
C GLY A 221 18.45 -5.85 -3.20
N ASN A 222 18.20 -7.14 -3.43
CA ASN A 222 17.03 -7.65 -4.15
C ASN A 222 15.71 -7.62 -3.34
N ARG A 223 15.73 -7.15 -2.09
CA ARG A 223 14.52 -7.03 -1.24
C ARG A 223 13.79 -5.70 -1.42
N VAL A 224 14.15 -4.91 -2.42
CA VAL A 224 13.56 -3.58 -2.64
C VAL A 224 12.76 -3.57 -3.95
N ARG A 225 11.46 -3.34 -3.84
CA ARG A 225 10.60 -3.08 -5.00
C ARG A 225 10.44 -1.60 -5.24
N VAL A 226 10.64 -1.19 -6.50
CA VAL A 226 10.49 0.21 -6.92
C VAL A 226 9.06 0.45 -7.44
N TYR A 227 8.36 1.41 -6.85
CA TYR A 227 7.10 1.92 -7.36
C TYR A 227 7.38 2.91 -8.49
N ALA A 228 7.08 2.51 -9.72
CA ALA A 228 7.29 3.30 -10.93
C ALA A 228 5.94 3.79 -11.49
N PRO A 229 5.65 5.10 -11.42
CA PRO A 229 4.50 5.67 -12.11
C PRO A 229 4.69 5.55 -13.63
N VAL A 230 3.66 5.10 -14.33
CA VAL A 230 3.63 5.01 -15.80
C VAL A 230 2.38 5.73 -16.28
N GLY A 231 2.55 6.73 -17.14
CA GLY A 231 1.43 7.52 -17.68
C GLY A 231 1.93 8.66 -18.58
N ALA A 232 1.02 9.25 -19.35
CA ALA A 232 1.30 10.44 -20.13
C ALA A 232 1.47 11.67 -19.22
N HIS A 233 2.01 12.77 -19.76
CA HIS A 233 2.28 14.00 -19.00
C HIS A 233 1.04 14.55 -18.27
N GLU A 234 -0.14 14.45 -18.89
CA GLU A 234 -1.41 14.95 -18.36
C GLU A 234 -1.89 14.17 -17.11
N ASP A 235 -1.58 12.88 -17.02
CA ASP A 235 -1.97 12.00 -15.91
C ASP A 235 -1.04 12.10 -14.69
N LEU A 236 0.12 12.75 -14.85
CA LEU A 236 1.16 12.84 -13.83
C LEU A 236 0.93 13.99 -12.85
N LEU A 237 0.09 14.97 -13.15
CA LEU A 237 -0.07 16.18 -12.32
C LEU A 237 -0.50 15.86 -10.87
N PRO A 238 -1.54 15.03 -10.60
CA PRO A 238 -1.88 14.68 -9.22
C PRO A 238 -0.79 13.89 -8.50
N TYR A 239 0.01 13.10 -9.22
CA TYR A 239 1.17 12.41 -8.66
C TYR A 239 2.28 13.40 -8.31
N LEU A 240 2.58 14.34 -9.21
CA LEU A 240 3.59 15.36 -9.04
C LEU A 240 3.28 16.27 -7.84
N VAL A 241 2.04 16.76 -7.70
CA VAL A 241 1.62 17.60 -6.57
C VAL A 241 1.87 16.89 -5.23
N ARG A 242 1.54 15.60 -5.11
CA ARG A 242 1.83 14.82 -3.89
C ARG A 242 3.33 14.69 -3.62
N ARG A 243 4.16 14.53 -4.66
CA ARG A 243 5.62 14.49 -4.52
C ARG A 243 6.20 15.83 -4.08
N LEU A 244 5.67 16.95 -4.59
CA LEU A 244 6.06 18.29 -4.17
C LEU A 244 5.76 18.53 -2.69
N LEU A 245 4.57 18.12 -2.22
CA LEU A 245 4.22 18.23 -0.79
C LEU A 245 5.11 17.34 0.09
N GLU A 246 5.37 16.10 -0.34
CA GLU A 246 6.24 15.17 0.40
C GLU A 246 7.68 15.66 0.49
N ASN A 247 8.23 16.24 -0.58
CA ASN A 247 9.61 16.72 -0.60
C ASN A 247 9.75 18.12 0.03
N GLY A 248 8.72 18.96 -0.05
CA GLY A 248 8.74 20.33 0.46
C GLY A 248 8.31 20.48 1.92
N ALA A 249 7.78 19.43 2.56
CA ALA A 249 7.42 19.50 3.96
C ALA A 249 8.68 19.51 4.84
N ASN A 250 8.86 20.53 5.68
CA ASN A 250 9.98 20.63 6.64
C ASN A 250 10.09 19.41 7.59
N THR A 251 9.00 18.65 7.75
CA THR A 251 8.91 17.44 8.59
C THR A 251 9.23 16.15 7.81
N SER A 252 9.44 16.25 6.50
CA SER A 252 9.88 15.15 5.64
C SER A 252 11.33 14.82 5.91
N PHE A 253 11.63 13.54 6.08
CA PHE A 253 13.01 13.08 6.28
C PHE A 253 13.91 13.42 5.09
N VAL A 254 13.37 13.37 3.86
CA VAL A 254 14.12 13.72 2.66
C VAL A 254 14.54 15.18 2.68
N HIS A 255 13.65 16.07 3.14
CA HIS A 255 13.97 17.48 3.32
C HIS A 255 15.03 17.69 4.41
N SER A 256 14.80 17.13 5.62
CA SER A 256 15.76 17.29 6.73
C SER A 256 17.14 16.70 6.45
N PHE A 257 17.24 15.66 5.61
CA PHE A 257 18.53 15.08 5.21
C PHE A 257 19.30 15.98 4.23
N LEU A 258 18.59 16.76 3.42
CA LEU A 258 19.18 17.67 2.42
C LEU A 258 19.40 19.10 2.97
N ASP A 259 18.97 19.37 4.20
CA ASP A 259 19.13 20.66 4.90
C ASP A 259 20.32 20.56 5.89
N PRO A 260 21.50 21.09 5.54
CA PRO A 260 22.77 20.86 6.24
C PRO A 260 22.93 21.56 7.60
#